data_AF-A0A954YU02-F1
#
_entry.id   AF-A0A954YU02-F1
#
_cell.length_a   1.000
_cell.length_b   1.000
_cell.length_c   1.000
_cell.angle_alpha   90.00
_cell.angle_beta   90.00
_cell.angle_gamma   90.00
#
_symmetry.space_group_name_H-M   'P 1'
#
loop_
_entity.id
_entity.type
_entity.pdbx_description
1 polymer ?
#
loop_
_entity_poly.entity_id
_entity_poly.type
_entity_poly.pdbx_seq_one_letter_code
_entity_poly.pdbx_strand_id
1 'polypeptide(L)'
;MMASHPAHQNRLQSFNNVAFVLILLAIIVVLLRDNSPPSGIGDAVIPSAIDTSAFDGSYQLVENESFLDQRRIIAINDCLIAQQLAARGLPDPKLLMQNAYSRSMLADAIESCADFVIRSGVIRAGRVLRWELSLTKASITDGKLVGTAIEHEDIHDPGDCQEVGVVLELEGERLKFGVSEVGTEPHEFVVLQRLPR
;
A
#
# COMPACT_ATOMS: atom_id res chain seq x y z
N MET A 1 6.40 63.36 10.30
CA MET A 1 6.91 62.01 10.60
C MET A 1 5.92 61.34 11.54
N MET A 2 5.04 60.49 11.01
CA MET A 2 4.07 59.72 11.80
C MET A 2 4.57 58.28 11.92
N ALA A 3 4.73 57.81 13.15
CA ALA A 3 5.13 56.44 13.47
C ALA A 3 3.91 55.51 13.41
N SER A 4 4.01 54.45 12.59
CA SER A 4 3.00 53.40 12.49
C SER A 4 3.11 52.41 13.67
N HIS A 5 1.97 52.12 14.29
CA HIS A 5 1.82 51.22 15.43
C HIS A 5 2.03 49.73 15.06
N PRO A 6 2.80 48.95 15.86
CA PRO A 6 3.11 47.53 15.56
C PRO A 6 2.07 46.52 16.10
N ALA A 7 0.95 46.97 16.66
CA ALA A 7 0.02 46.06 17.38
C ALA A 7 -0.81 45.13 16.48
N HIS A 8 -0.81 45.33 15.15
CA HIS A 8 -1.69 44.59 14.23
C HIS A 8 -1.04 43.33 13.61
N GLN A 9 0.29 43.19 13.63
CA GLN A 9 0.98 42.05 13.01
C GLN A 9 0.97 40.78 13.87
N ASN A 10 0.97 40.90 15.21
CA ASN A 10 0.99 39.73 16.09
C ASN A 10 -0.33 38.95 16.14
N ARG A 11 -1.48 39.57 15.81
CA ARG A 11 -2.76 38.86 15.81
C ARG A 11 -2.89 37.90 14.63
N LEU A 12 -2.43 38.29 13.44
CA LEU A 12 -2.54 37.48 12.22
C LEU A 12 -1.68 36.20 12.28
N GLN A 13 -0.52 36.22 12.94
CA GLN A 13 0.30 35.02 13.15
C GLN A 13 -0.37 34.00 14.11
N SER A 14 -1.09 34.47 15.13
CA SER A 14 -1.75 33.57 16.09
C SER A 14 -2.95 32.84 15.48
N PHE A 15 -3.70 33.47 14.57
CA PHE A 15 -4.85 32.85 13.89
C PHE A 15 -4.41 31.73 12.92
N ASN A 16 -3.28 31.91 12.23
CA ASN A 16 -2.74 30.88 11.33
C ASN A 16 -2.32 29.61 12.08
N ASN A 17 -1.76 29.75 13.28
CA ASN A 17 -1.34 28.59 14.08
C ASN A 17 -2.54 27.80 14.62
N VAL A 18 -3.62 28.48 15.02
CA VAL A 18 -4.84 27.80 15.50
C VAL A 18 -5.55 27.08 14.35
N ALA A 19 -5.65 27.70 13.16
CA ALA A 19 -6.24 27.06 11.99
C ALA A 19 -5.43 25.83 11.54
N PHE A 20 -4.09 25.92 11.56
CA PHE A 20 -3.21 24.80 11.22
C PHE A 20 -3.36 23.63 12.20
N VAL A 21 -3.44 23.91 13.52
CA VAL A 21 -3.66 22.89 14.55
C VAL A 21 -5.04 22.24 14.41
N LEU A 22 -6.08 22.99 14.07
CA LEU A 22 -7.43 22.45 13.87
C LEU A 22 -7.53 21.59 12.60
N ILE A 23 -6.83 21.95 11.52
CA ILE A 23 -6.73 21.12 10.31
C ILE A 23 -5.95 19.83 10.62
N LEU A 24 -4.84 19.93 11.35
CA LEU A 24 -4.05 18.76 11.76
C LEU A 24 -4.87 17.82 12.66
N LEU A 25 -5.64 18.36 13.61
CA LEU A 25 -6.56 17.60 14.47
C LEU A 25 -7.70 16.97 13.66
N ALA A 26 -8.27 17.67 12.68
CA ALA A 26 -9.29 17.11 11.81
C ALA A 26 -8.74 15.96 10.94
N ILE A 27 -7.52 16.10 10.42
CA ILE A 27 -6.83 15.03 9.69
C ILE A 27 -6.55 13.85 10.63
N ILE A 28 -6.05 14.09 11.84
CA ILE A 28 -5.82 13.04 12.83
C ILE A 28 -7.14 12.36 13.23
N VAL A 29 -8.24 13.09 13.39
CA VAL A 29 -9.56 12.53 13.72
C VAL A 29 -10.16 11.75 12.53
N VAL A 30 -9.88 12.14 11.29
CA VAL A 30 -10.24 11.36 10.08
C VAL A 30 -9.38 10.10 9.98
N LEU A 31 -8.09 10.17 10.27
CA LEU A 31 -7.17 9.02 10.33
C LEU A 31 -7.44 8.09 11.53
N LEU A 32 -8.08 8.60 12.58
CA LEU A 32 -8.48 7.84 13.78
C LEU A 32 -9.97 7.44 13.76
N ARG A 33 -10.73 7.80 12.72
CA ARG A 33 -12.12 7.40 12.58
C ARG A 33 -12.16 5.94 12.13
N ASP A 34 -12.42 5.08 13.11
CA ASP A 34 -12.65 3.64 13.01
C ASP A 34 -11.48 2.79 12.45
N ASN A 35 -10.46 2.61 13.28
CA ASN A 35 -9.59 1.41 13.24
C ASN A 35 -10.24 0.19 13.92
N SER A 36 -11.55 0.20 14.11
CA SER A 36 -12.29 -0.99 14.49
C SER A 36 -12.15 -1.98 13.33
N PRO A 37 -11.52 -3.16 13.49
CA PRO A 37 -11.52 -4.15 12.42
C PRO A 37 -12.99 -4.42 12.06
N PRO A 38 -13.42 -4.21 10.81
CA PRO A 38 -14.80 -4.48 10.45
C PRO A 38 -15.11 -5.92 10.82
N SER A 39 -16.09 -6.04 11.69
CA SER A 39 -16.60 -7.30 12.20
C SER A 39 -17.34 -7.98 11.05
N GLY A 40 -16.62 -8.82 10.32
CA GLY A 40 -17.12 -9.56 9.17
C GLY A 40 -16.39 -9.15 7.91
N ILE A 41 -15.55 -10.06 7.43
CA ILE A 41 -15.24 -10.19 6.00
C ILE A 41 -16.61 -10.35 5.33
N GLY A 42 -17.19 -9.25 4.80
CA GLY A 42 -18.46 -9.30 4.07
C GLY A 42 -18.36 -10.25 2.88
N ASP A 43 -19.48 -10.62 2.27
CA ASP A 43 -19.46 -11.50 1.10
C ASP A 43 -18.55 -10.92 -0.02
N ALA A 44 -17.97 -11.80 -0.84
CA ALA A 44 -17.20 -11.39 -2.03
C ALA A 44 -18.06 -10.51 -2.94
N VAL A 45 -17.46 -9.44 -3.48
CA VAL A 45 -18.13 -8.63 -4.52
C VAL A 45 -18.44 -9.53 -5.70
N ILE A 46 -17.47 -10.36 -6.09
CA ILE A 46 -17.64 -11.44 -7.05
C ILE A 46 -17.15 -12.75 -6.43
N PRO A 47 -18.00 -13.78 -6.26
CA PRO A 47 -17.54 -15.07 -5.77
C PRO A 47 -16.62 -15.73 -6.80
N SER A 48 -15.56 -16.39 -6.31
CA SER A 48 -14.70 -17.21 -7.15
C SER A 48 -15.16 -18.67 -7.13
N ALA A 49 -14.98 -19.35 -8.27
CA ALA A 49 -15.18 -20.80 -8.38
C ALA A 49 -13.85 -21.59 -8.28
N ILE A 50 -12.73 -20.91 -8.07
CA ILE A 50 -11.40 -21.53 -8.03
C ILE A 50 -11.11 -22.06 -6.63
N ASP A 51 -10.89 -23.37 -6.52
CA ASP A 51 -10.42 -23.99 -5.27
C ASP A 51 -8.98 -23.55 -4.98
N THR A 52 -8.83 -22.79 -3.90
CA THR A 52 -7.55 -22.29 -3.39
C THR A 52 -7.30 -22.78 -1.97
N SER A 53 -7.92 -23.88 -1.55
CA SER A 53 -7.78 -24.44 -0.20
C SER A 53 -6.33 -24.62 0.27
N ALA A 54 -5.40 -24.92 -0.65
CA ALA A 54 -3.97 -24.99 -0.36
C ALA A 54 -3.34 -23.63 0.01
N PHE A 55 -3.90 -22.52 -0.50
CA PHE A 55 -3.49 -21.14 -0.28
C PHE A 55 -4.37 -20.41 0.75
N ASP A 56 -5.51 -20.97 1.16
CA ASP A 56 -6.42 -20.32 2.08
C ASP A 56 -5.78 -20.05 3.45
N GLY A 57 -5.85 -18.79 3.89
CA GLY A 57 -5.26 -18.34 5.14
C GLY A 57 -5.20 -16.83 5.29
N SER A 58 -4.77 -16.40 6.46
CA SER A 58 -4.37 -15.02 6.73
C SER A 58 -2.86 -14.91 6.62
N TYR A 59 -2.38 -13.81 6.07
CA TYR A 59 -0.98 -13.58 5.77
C TYR A 59 -0.53 -12.23 6.30
N GLN A 60 0.74 -12.17 6.71
CA GLN A 60 1.42 -10.96 7.11
C GLN A 60 2.51 -10.62 6.11
N LEU A 61 2.58 -9.36 5.70
CA LEU A 61 3.63 -8.85 4.83
C LEU A 61 5.03 -9.05 5.45
N VAL A 62 5.95 -9.62 4.68
CA VAL A 62 7.36 -9.71 5.02
C VAL A 62 8.09 -8.52 4.42
N GLU A 63 8.00 -7.38 5.09
CA GLU A 63 8.39 -6.08 4.55
C GLU A 63 9.81 -6.03 3.95
N ASN A 64 10.78 -6.71 4.55
CA ASN A 64 12.18 -6.71 4.12
C ASN A 64 12.46 -7.59 2.90
N GLU A 65 11.53 -8.46 2.52
CA GLU A 65 11.61 -9.32 1.33
C GLU A 65 10.70 -8.81 0.19
N SER A 66 9.82 -7.85 0.48
CA SER A 66 8.91 -7.21 -0.47
C SER A 66 9.40 -5.82 -0.91
N PHE A 67 9.02 -5.41 -2.12
CA PHE A 67 9.28 -4.07 -2.67
C PHE A 67 10.79 -3.73 -2.72
N LEU A 68 11.61 -4.72 -3.07
CA LEU A 68 13.07 -4.65 -3.06
C LEU A 68 13.57 -3.57 -4.02
N ASP A 69 12.93 -3.39 -5.18
CA ASP A 69 13.35 -2.39 -6.16
C ASP A 69 13.08 -0.96 -5.67
N GLN A 70 11.90 -0.68 -5.11
CA GLN A 70 11.56 0.62 -4.53
C GLN A 70 12.47 0.93 -3.33
N ARG A 71 12.72 -0.06 -2.47
CA ARG A 71 13.65 0.08 -1.34
C ARG A 71 15.07 0.38 -1.82
N ARG A 72 15.54 -0.28 -2.88
CA ARG A 72 16.85 -0.01 -3.49
C ARG A 72 16.93 1.41 -4.06
N ILE A 73 15.90 1.88 -4.76
CA ILE A 73 15.83 3.24 -5.28
C ILE A 73 15.92 4.27 -4.14
N ILE A 74 15.16 4.07 -3.05
CA ILE A 74 15.21 4.93 -1.87
C ILE A 74 16.62 4.94 -1.26
N ALA A 75 17.24 3.78 -1.10
CA ALA A 75 18.59 3.67 -0.53
C ALA A 75 19.66 4.37 -1.40
N ILE A 76 19.56 4.27 -2.73
CA ILE A 76 20.43 4.99 -3.66
C ILE A 76 20.23 6.50 -3.50
N ASN A 77 18.99 6.96 -3.47
CA ASN A 77 18.68 8.38 -3.29
C ASN A 77 19.18 8.92 -1.95
N ASP A 78 18.99 8.18 -0.85
CA ASP A 78 19.51 8.53 0.48
C ASP A 78 21.04 8.71 0.45
N CYS A 79 21.75 7.78 -0.20
CA CYS A 79 23.20 7.87 -0.37
C CYS A 79 23.61 9.12 -1.15
N LEU A 80 22.93 9.43 -2.26
CA LEU A 80 23.20 10.61 -3.07
C LEU A 80 22.92 11.91 -2.30
N ILE A 81 21.83 11.97 -1.53
CA ILE A 81 21.49 13.11 -0.67
C ILE A 81 22.59 13.33 0.37
N ALA A 82 23.03 12.26 1.06
CA ALA A 82 24.09 12.34 2.05
C ALA A 82 25.42 12.83 1.46
N GLN A 83 25.78 12.36 0.26
CA GLN A 83 26.97 12.84 -0.46
C GLN A 83 26.88 14.32 -0.82
N GLN A 84 25.73 14.80 -1.28
CA GLN A 84 25.54 16.22 -1.62
C GLN A 84 25.59 17.12 -0.38
N LEU A 85 25.00 16.68 0.74
CA LEU A 85 25.11 17.37 2.02
C LEU A 85 26.58 17.49 2.47
N ALA A 86 27.35 16.41 2.39
CA ALA A 86 28.76 16.41 2.75
C ALA A 86 29.62 17.30 1.85
N ALA A 87 29.33 17.34 0.54
CA ALA A 87 30.13 18.07 -0.45
C ALA A 87 29.76 19.56 -0.58
N ARG A 88 28.47 19.91 -0.44
CA ARG A 88 27.95 21.25 -0.78
C ARG A 88 27.14 21.90 0.35
N GLY A 89 26.85 21.17 1.42
CA GLY A 89 26.02 21.65 2.54
C GLY A 89 24.52 21.71 2.25
N LEU A 90 24.08 21.45 1.02
CA LEU A 90 22.66 21.44 0.64
C LEU A 90 22.41 20.38 -0.46
N PRO A 91 21.38 19.53 -0.34
CA PRO A 91 20.98 18.60 -1.39
C PRO A 91 20.15 19.29 -2.47
N ASP A 92 20.14 18.70 -3.67
CA ASP A 92 19.25 19.09 -4.77
C ASP A 92 17.77 18.92 -4.34
N PRO A 93 16.96 20.00 -4.34
CA PRO A 93 15.54 19.91 -4.01
C PRO A 93 14.76 18.89 -4.86
N LYS A 94 15.16 18.69 -6.13
CA LYS A 94 14.51 17.70 -7.00
C LYS A 94 14.74 16.28 -6.50
N LEU A 95 15.96 15.97 -6.06
CA LEU A 95 16.31 14.66 -5.51
C LEU A 95 15.58 14.41 -4.18
N LEU A 96 15.46 15.43 -3.32
CA LEU A 96 14.67 15.34 -2.09
C LEU A 96 13.21 15.00 -2.38
N MET A 97 12.59 15.73 -3.31
CA MET A 97 11.20 15.52 -3.70
C MET A 97 10.98 14.13 -4.31
N GLN A 98 11.89 13.69 -5.18
CA GLN A 98 11.84 12.34 -5.76
C GLN A 98 11.94 11.25 -4.69
N ASN A 99 12.86 11.40 -3.73
CA ASN A 99 13.02 10.42 -2.66
C ASN A 99 11.81 10.40 -1.71
N ALA A 100 11.26 11.57 -1.37
CA ALA A 100 10.03 11.67 -0.57
C ALA A 100 8.85 10.99 -1.28
N TYR A 101 8.72 11.20 -2.60
CA TYR A 101 7.70 10.54 -3.40
C TYR A 101 7.87 9.01 -3.43
N SER A 102 9.08 8.50 -3.68
CA SER A 102 9.36 7.05 -3.65
C SER A 102 9.02 6.43 -2.29
N ARG A 103 9.28 7.15 -1.19
CA ARG A 103 8.92 6.71 0.16
C ARG A 103 7.42 6.67 0.38
N SER A 104 6.67 7.66 -0.12
CA SER A 104 5.21 7.65 -0.07
C SER A 104 4.65 6.43 -0.81
N MET A 105 5.11 6.21 -2.05
CA MET A 105 4.67 5.06 -2.86
C MET A 105 4.98 3.71 -2.18
N LEU A 106 6.14 3.58 -1.54
CA LEU A 106 6.44 2.39 -0.75
C LEU A 106 5.50 2.22 0.45
N ALA A 107 5.21 3.30 1.18
CA ALA A 107 4.29 3.25 2.31
C ALA A 107 2.87 2.86 1.87
N ASP A 108 2.39 3.44 0.76
CA ASP A 108 1.09 3.13 0.18
C ASP A 108 1.01 1.65 -0.27
N ALA A 109 2.08 1.13 -0.89
CA ALA A 109 2.16 -0.28 -1.28
C ALA A 109 2.21 -1.25 -0.08
N ILE A 110 2.85 -0.86 1.02
CA ILE A 110 2.85 -1.63 2.27
C ILE A 110 1.44 -1.68 2.86
N GLU A 111 0.76 -0.53 2.93
CA GLU A 111 -0.61 -0.46 3.46
C GLU A 111 -1.63 -1.17 2.55
N SER A 112 -1.44 -1.17 1.23
CA SER A 112 -2.30 -1.92 0.30
C SER A 112 -2.15 -3.43 0.44
N CYS A 113 -0.99 -3.93 0.90
CA CYS A 113 -0.75 -5.35 1.14
C CYS A 113 -0.97 -5.78 2.60
N ALA A 114 -1.44 -4.88 3.47
CA ALA A 114 -1.77 -5.21 4.85
C ALA A 114 -3.04 -6.09 4.93
N ASP A 115 -3.20 -6.81 6.04
CA ASP A 115 -4.37 -7.67 6.32
C ASP A 115 -4.71 -8.66 5.19
N PHE A 116 -3.68 -9.17 4.52
CA PHE A 116 -3.80 -10.02 3.34
C PHE A 116 -4.46 -11.36 3.68
N VAL A 117 -5.54 -11.70 2.99
CA VAL A 117 -6.32 -12.93 3.21
C VAL A 117 -6.66 -13.57 1.88
N ILE A 118 -6.49 -14.89 1.80
CA ILE A 118 -7.01 -15.71 0.71
C ILE A 118 -8.08 -16.64 1.29
N ARG A 119 -9.28 -16.63 0.70
CA ARG A 119 -10.36 -17.56 1.02
C ARG A 119 -11.18 -17.89 -0.22
N SER A 120 -11.28 -19.17 -0.53
CA SER A 120 -12.24 -19.69 -1.55
C SER A 120 -12.13 -18.96 -2.89
N GLY A 121 -10.90 -18.72 -3.32
CA GLY A 121 -10.55 -18.11 -4.61
C GLY A 121 -10.63 -16.58 -4.63
N VAL A 122 -10.87 -15.96 -3.48
CA VAL A 122 -10.90 -14.51 -3.31
C VAL A 122 -9.71 -14.08 -2.47
N ILE A 123 -8.95 -13.12 -3.00
CA ILE A 123 -7.82 -12.48 -2.32
C ILE A 123 -8.28 -11.09 -1.90
N ARG A 124 -8.03 -10.71 -0.65
CA ARG A 124 -8.31 -9.38 -0.12
C ARG A 124 -7.09 -8.85 0.60
N ALA A 125 -6.82 -7.57 0.43
CA ALA A 125 -5.80 -6.88 1.20
C ALA A 125 -6.13 -5.39 1.30
N GLY A 126 -5.38 -4.69 2.15
CA GLY A 126 -5.50 -3.27 2.37
C GLY A 126 -6.17 -2.93 3.70
N ARG A 127 -5.63 -1.93 4.41
CA ARG A 127 -6.31 -1.36 5.58
C ARG A 127 -7.30 -0.26 5.19
N VAL A 128 -6.84 0.68 4.36
CA VAL A 128 -7.58 1.89 3.97
C VAL A 128 -8.29 1.69 2.62
N LEU A 129 -7.52 1.40 1.58
CA LEU A 129 -8.03 1.04 0.25
C LEU A 129 -8.04 -0.48 0.16
N ARG A 130 -9.20 -1.05 0.52
CA ARG A 130 -9.40 -2.49 0.45
C ARG A 130 -9.68 -2.88 -0.98
N TRP A 131 -8.76 -3.63 -1.55
CA TRP A 131 -8.95 -4.21 -2.87
C TRP A 131 -9.27 -5.70 -2.76
N GLU A 132 -9.96 -6.20 -3.77
CA GLU A 132 -10.37 -7.59 -3.89
C GLU A 132 -9.98 -8.13 -5.26
N LEU A 133 -9.34 -9.29 -5.28
CA LEU A 133 -9.14 -10.09 -6.50
C LEU A 133 -9.99 -11.35 -6.41
N SER A 134 -10.93 -11.49 -7.33
CA SER A 134 -11.72 -12.71 -7.48
C SER A 134 -11.17 -13.53 -8.63
N LEU A 135 -10.53 -14.67 -8.32
CA LEU A 135 -9.94 -15.54 -9.34
C LEU A 135 -11.03 -16.06 -10.29
N THR A 136 -10.83 -15.89 -11.59
CA THR A 136 -11.78 -16.33 -12.63
C THR A 136 -11.30 -17.59 -13.34
N LYS A 137 -9.98 -17.72 -13.52
CA LYS A 137 -9.32 -18.88 -14.14
C LYS A 137 -8.00 -19.11 -13.43
N ALA A 138 -7.65 -20.37 -13.18
CA ALA A 138 -6.35 -20.70 -12.61
C ALA A 138 -5.91 -22.11 -12.98
N SER A 139 -4.61 -22.30 -13.00
CA SER A 139 -3.95 -23.59 -12.99
C SER A 139 -3.10 -23.69 -11.73
N ILE A 140 -3.16 -24.82 -11.04
CA ILE A 140 -2.37 -25.07 -9.83
C ILE A 140 -1.46 -26.26 -10.11
N THR A 141 -0.16 -26.11 -9.90
CA THR A 141 0.84 -27.16 -10.07
C THR A 141 1.96 -26.94 -9.07
N ASP A 142 2.29 -27.96 -8.28
CA ASP A 142 3.44 -27.96 -7.35
C ASP A 142 3.52 -26.73 -6.41
N GLY A 143 2.40 -26.33 -5.81
CA GLY A 143 2.35 -25.19 -4.90
C GLY A 143 2.36 -23.82 -5.59
N LYS A 144 2.31 -23.79 -6.92
CA LYS A 144 2.18 -22.58 -7.72
C LYS A 144 0.79 -22.48 -8.36
N LEU A 145 0.15 -21.33 -8.21
CA LEU A 145 -1.07 -20.94 -8.92
C LEU A 145 -0.70 -19.89 -9.97
N VAL A 146 -1.14 -20.09 -11.21
CA VAL A 146 -1.08 -19.06 -12.27
C VAL A 146 -2.48 -18.93 -12.87
N GLY A 147 -2.99 -17.70 -12.93
CA GLY A 147 -4.37 -17.46 -13.34
C GLY A 147 -4.68 -16.01 -13.70
N THR A 148 -5.96 -15.74 -13.85
CA THR A 148 -6.52 -14.39 -13.97
C THR A 148 -7.56 -14.13 -12.88
N ALA A 149 -7.73 -12.85 -12.54
CA ALA A 149 -8.70 -12.38 -11.56
C ALA A 149 -9.41 -11.12 -12.05
N ILE A 150 -10.60 -10.86 -11.52
CA ILE A 150 -11.18 -9.51 -11.56
C ILE A 150 -10.72 -8.76 -10.33
N GLU A 151 -10.03 -7.65 -10.54
CA GLU A 151 -9.61 -6.69 -9.53
C GLU A 151 -10.68 -5.62 -9.32
N HIS A 152 -10.99 -5.36 -8.06
CA HIS A 152 -11.72 -4.19 -7.60
C HIS A 152 -10.80 -3.38 -6.70
N GLU A 153 -10.43 -2.18 -7.12
CA GLU A 153 -9.50 -1.30 -6.41
C GLU A 153 -10.11 -0.76 -5.10
N ASP A 154 -11.42 -0.52 -5.09
CA ASP A 154 -12.20 -0.14 -3.91
C ASP A 154 -13.47 -0.99 -3.80
N ILE A 155 -13.52 -1.89 -2.82
CA ILE A 155 -14.70 -2.72 -2.57
C ILE A 155 -15.93 -1.89 -2.15
N HIS A 156 -15.76 -0.62 -1.75
CA HIS A 156 -16.86 0.28 -1.40
C HIS A 156 -17.44 1.02 -2.62
N ASP A 157 -16.70 1.06 -3.74
CA ASP A 157 -17.14 1.62 -5.02
C ASP A 157 -16.70 0.71 -6.20
N PRO A 158 -17.35 -0.45 -6.39
CA PRO A 158 -16.92 -1.47 -7.34
C PRO A 158 -17.16 -1.09 -8.82
N GLY A 159 -17.46 0.18 -9.11
CA GLY A 159 -17.71 0.66 -10.47
C GLY A 159 -16.52 0.48 -11.41
N ASP A 160 -15.31 0.52 -10.85
CA ASP A 160 -14.06 0.32 -11.58
C ASP A 160 -13.48 -1.07 -11.27
N CYS A 161 -13.50 -1.93 -12.29
CA CYS A 161 -12.90 -3.27 -12.23
C CYS A 161 -12.10 -3.56 -13.49
N GLN A 162 -11.06 -4.38 -13.35
CA GLN A 162 -10.22 -4.81 -14.46
C GLN A 162 -9.81 -6.29 -14.32
N GLU A 163 -9.51 -6.94 -15.44
CA GLU A 163 -8.93 -8.28 -15.42
C GLU A 163 -7.40 -8.18 -15.30
N VAL A 164 -6.81 -8.92 -14.37
CA VAL A 164 -5.37 -8.97 -14.13
C VAL A 164 -4.85 -10.41 -14.11
N GLY A 165 -3.56 -10.57 -14.40
CA GLY A 165 -2.84 -11.82 -14.16
C GLY A 165 -2.47 -11.96 -12.69
N VAL A 166 -2.60 -13.16 -12.13
CA VAL A 166 -2.26 -13.47 -10.74
C VAL A 166 -1.34 -14.69 -10.68
N VAL A 167 -0.26 -14.57 -9.90
CA VAL A 167 0.64 -15.67 -9.57
C VAL A 167 0.75 -15.80 -8.05
N LEU A 168 0.54 -17.02 -7.54
CA LEU A 168 0.83 -17.39 -6.16
C LEU A 168 1.88 -18.50 -6.15
N GLU A 169 2.89 -18.39 -5.30
CA GLU A 169 3.85 -19.48 -5.06
C GLU A 169 3.94 -19.72 -3.55
N LEU A 170 3.58 -20.92 -3.11
CA LEU A 170 3.59 -21.29 -1.70
C LEU A 170 4.74 -22.26 -1.41
N GLU A 171 5.69 -21.81 -0.59
CA GLU A 171 6.83 -22.59 -0.11
C GLU A 171 6.72 -22.74 1.41
N GLY A 172 6.08 -23.82 1.86
CA GLY A 172 5.73 -24.01 3.27
C GLY A 172 4.73 -22.94 3.72
N GLU A 173 5.17 -22.05 4.61
CA GLU A 173 4.34 -20.95 5.12
C GLU A 173 4.65 -19.60 4.44
N ARG A 174 5.61 -19.57 3.50
CA ARG A 174 5.94 -18.38 2.71
C ARG A 174 5.12 -18.37 1.42
N LEU A 175 4.40 -17.27 1.19
CA LEU A 175 3.66 -17.01 -0.03
C LEU A 175 4.33 -15.89 -0.82
N LYS A 176 4.64 -16.12 -2.08
CA LYS A 176 4.96 -15.06 -3.05
C LYS A 176 3.71 -14.76 -3.85
N PHE A 177 3.34 -13.50 -3.91
CA PHE A 177 2.16 -13.00 -4.61
C PHE A 177 2.57 -11.98 -5.66
N GLY A 178 2.15 -12.19 -6.90
CA GLY A 178 2.42 -11.28 -8.01
C GLY A 178 1.15 -10.97 -8.78
N VAL A 179 1.01 -9.71 -9.18
CA VAL A 179 -0.06 -9.21 -10.07
C VAL A 179 0.59 -8.61 -11.30
N SER A 180 -0.04 -8.78 -12.45
CA SER A 180 0.48 -8.29 -13.73
C SER A 180 -0.64 -8.04 -14.73
N GLU A 181 -0.30 -7.48 -15.89
CA GLU A 181 -1.21 -7.53 -17.04
C GLU A 181 -1.46 -8.99 -17.46
N VAL A 182 -2.66 -9.28 -17.95
CA VAL A 182 -3.05 -10.63 -18.39
C VAL A 182 -2.08 -11.15 -19.45
N GLY A 183 -1.49 -12.31 -19.19
CA GLY A 183 -0.54 -12.96 -20.10
C GLY A 183 0.91 -12.50 -19.97
N THR A 184 1.21 -11.64 -19.01
CA THR A 184 2.58 -11.23 -18.65
C THR A 184 3.02 -11.85 -17.32
N GLU A 185 4.32 -11.82 -17.04
CA GLU A 185 4.85 -12.19 -15.73
C GLU A 185 4.83 -10.98 -14.78
N PRO A 186 4.59 -11.20 -13.48
CA PRO A 186 4.76 -10.15 -12.47
C PRO A 186 6.18 -9.59 -12.49
N HIS A 187 6.29 -8.26 -12.50
CA HIS A 187 7.58 -7.58 -12.41
C HIS A 187 8.26 -7.81 -11.06
N GLU A 188 7.48 -7.94 -10.00
CA GLU A 188 7.95 -8.18 -8.64
C GLU A 188 6.93 -9.03 -7.88
N PHE A 189 7.43 -9.79 -6.90
CA PHE A 189 6.60 -10.53 -5.96
C PHE A 189 6.57 -9.83 -4.60
N VAL A 190 5.37 -9.71 -4.04
CA VAL A 190 5.15 -9.42 -2.64
C VAL A 190 5.31 -10.72 -1.85
N VAL A 191 6.18 -10.71 -0.84
CA VAL A 191 6.41 -11.84 0.04
C VAL A 191 5.59 -11.71 1.31
N LEU A 192 4.88 -12.78 1.62
CA LEU A 192 3.88 -12.90 2.66
C LEU A 192 4.18 -14.13 3.53
N GLN A 193 3.93 -14.02 4.82
CA GLN A 193 4.05 -15.09 5.80
C GLN A 193 2.67 -15.52 6.25
N ARG A 194 2.32 -16.79 6.05
CA ARG A 194 1.08 -17.34 6.58
C ARG A 194 1.09 -17.27 8.10
N LEU A 195 -0.02 -16.79 8.66
CA LEU A 195 -0.26 -16.75 10.10
C LEU A 195 -0.84 -18.09 10.57
N PRO A 196 -0.48 -18.54 11.78
CA PRO A 196 -1.09 -19.73 12.37
C PRO A 196 -2.60 -19.55 12.52
N ARG A 197 -3.34 -20.63 12.28
CA ARG A 197 -4.81 -20.69 12.43
C ARG A 197 -5.24 -20.67 13.89
#